data_AF-A0A935IYA1-F1
#
_entry.id   AF-A0A935IYA1-F1
#
_cell.length_a   1.000
_cell.length_b   1.000
_cell.length_c   1.000
_cell.angle_alpha   90.00
_cell.angle_beta   90.00
_cell.angle_gamma   90.00
#
_symmetry.space_group_name_H-M   'P 1'
#
loop_
_entity.id
_entity.type
_entity.pdbx_description
1 polymer ?
#
loop_
_entity_poly.entity_id
_entity_poly.type
_entity_poly.pdbx_seq_one_letter_code
_entity_poly.pdbx_strand_id
1 'polypeptide(L)'
;MTWSSKEVVFPWHLTVTNSTFSNNSADWRGGGINQDGGTVTVTNSTFSDNNANEGGGIYNYIGALTVTNSTISHNSAGWGGGLHTEVGTLTVTNSNVINNTASTFGGGIYNAGKLTVTNNNVAGNSSYLGGGIFNHGEADIAKHFKNFLNQVGFTTVWLK
;
A
#
# COMPACT_ATOMS: atom_id res chain seq x y z
N MET A 1 -37.14 -8.02 -13.43
CA MET A 1 -36.18 -8.54 -12.44
C MET A 1 -35.02 -7.56 -12.38
N THR A 2 -34.97 -6.72 -11.36
CA THR A 2 -33.85 -5.82 -11.12
C THR A 2 -32.82 -6.57 -10.29
N TRP A 3 -31.64 -6.79 -10.87
CA TRP A 3 -30.50 -7.34 -10.16
C TRP A 3 -29.98 -6.24 -9.23
N SER A 4 -30.42 -6.25 -7.98
CA SER A 4 -29.82 -5.41 -6.94
C SER A 4 -28.44 -5.99 -6.65
N SER A 5 -27.40 -5.23 -6.97
CA SER A 5 -26.03 -5.52 -6.56
C SER A 5 -25.98 -5.46 -5.03
N LYS A 6 -26.26 -6.58 -4.36
CA LYS A 6 -25.91 -6.73 -2.96
C LYS A 6 -24.40 -6.53 -2.89
N GLU A 7 -23.97 -5.41 -2.32
CA GLU A 7 -22.59 -5.21 -1.91
C GLU A 7 -22.17 -6.44 -1.10
N VAL A 8 -21.12 -7.11 -1.55
CA VAL A 8 -20.55 -8.24 -0.82
C VAL A 8 -19.86 -7.65 0.41
N VAL A 9 -20.60 -7.56 1.51
CA VAL A 9 -20.05 -7.17 2.81
C VAL A 9 -19.28 -8.36 3.36
N PHE A 10 -17.95 -8.27 3.33
CA PHE A 10 -17.08 -9.25 3.99
C PHE A 10 -17.05 -8.94 5.50
N PRO A 11 -17.60 -9.80 6.38
CA PRO A 11 -17.70 -9.52 7.83
C PRO A 11 -16.36 -9.65 8.57
N TRP A 12 -15.28 -9.97 7.86
CA TRP A 12 -13.97 -10.22 8.45
C TRP A 12 -13.25 -8.90 8.72
N HIS A 13 -12.88 -8.72 9.98
CA HIS A 13 -12.12 -7.57 10.44
C HIS A 13 -10.86 -8.02 11.18
N LEU A 14 -9.71 -7.49 10.77
CA LEU A 14 -8.46 -7.64 11.51
C LEU A 14 -8.00 -6.26 12.01
N THR A 15 -7.73 -6.18 13.30
CA THR A 15 -7.13 -5.00 13.93
C THR A 15 -5.71 -5.33 14.38
N VAL A 16 -4.76 -4.52 13.93
CA VAL A 16 -3.35 -4.61 14.26
C VAL A 16 -2.93 -3.31 14.94
N THR A 17 -2.53 -3.40 16.21
CA THR A 17 -2.20 -2.22 17.02
C THR A 17 -0.92 -2.47 17.81
N ASN A 18 0.03 -1.54 17.75
CA ASN A 18 1.29 -1.61 18.49
C ASN A 18 2.08 -2.91 18.21
N SER A 19 2.03 -3.40 16.97
CA SER A 19 2.64 -4.66 16.56
C SER A 19 3.86 -4.45 15.68
N THR A 20 4.73 -5.45 15.62
CA THR A 20 5.84 -5.50 14.66
C THR A 20 5.77 -6.80 13.86
N PHE A 21 5.79 -6.66 12.54
CA PHE A 21 5.93 -7.75 11.58
C PHE A 21 7.25 -7.54 10.87
N SER A 22 8.25 -8.34 11.20
CA SER A 22 9.59 -8.18 10.64
C SER A 22 10.22 -9.47 10.16
N ASN A 23 10.99 -9.42 9.08
CA ASN A 23 11.73 -10.57 8.53
C ASN A 23 10.83 -11.74 8.12
N ASN A 24 9.60 -11.45 7.70
CA ASN A 24 8.69 -12.46 7.17
C ASN A 24 8.86 -12.59 5.66
N SER A 25 8.70 -13.79 5.12
CA SER A 25 8.76 -14.03 3.69
C SER A 25 7.55 -14.86 3.24
N ALA A 26 6.93 -14.45 2.14
CA ALA A 26 5.90 -15.21 1.45
C ALA A 26 6.31 -15.42 0.00
N ASP A 27 5.96 -16.57 -0.58
CA ASP A 27 6.28 -16.84 -1.99
C ASP A 27 5.47 -15.96 -2.95
N TRP A 28 4.30 -15.49 -2.51
CA TRP A 28 3.39 -14.72 -3.35
C TRP A 28 3.00 -13.37 -2.75
N ARG A 29 2.11 -13.33 -1.76
CA ARG A 29 1.47 -12.07 -1.33
C ARG A 29 1.72 -11.76 0.13
N GLY A 30 1.99 -10.50 0.42
CA GLY A 30 1.89 -9.93 1.75
C GLY A 30 2.88 -10.55 2.73
N GLY A 31 4.15 -10.14 2.67
CA GLY A 31 5.19 -10.71 3.52
C GLY A 31 4.84 -10.62 5.01
N GLY A 32 4.24 -9.50 5.44
CA GLY A 32 3.64 -9.37 6.77
C GLY A 32 2.16 -9.75 6.82
N ILE A 33 1.33 -9.16 5.95
CA ILE A 33 -0.12 -9.43 5.88
C ILE A 33 -0.56 -9.63 4.43
N ASN A 34 -1.21 -10.76 4.16
CA ASN A 34 -2.02 -10.96 2.97
C ASN A 34 -3.50 -10.75 3.29
N GLN A 35 -4.12 -9.79 2.60
CA GLN A 35 -5.53 -9.45 2.74
C GLN A 35 -6.26 -9.75 1.43
N ASP A 36 -7.11 -10.79 1.45
CA ASP A 36 -7.91 -11.16 0.27
C ASP A 36 -9.31 -10.53 0.25
N GLY A 37 -9.81 -9.99 1.37
CA GLY A 37 -11.13 -9.36 1.49
C GLY A 37 -11.50 -9.00 2.93
N GLY A 38 -12.50 -8.12 3.13
CA GLY A 38 -12.82 -7.56 4.45
C GLY A 38 -12.09 -6.25 4.76
N THR A 39 -11.96 -5.94 6.05
CA THR A 39 -11.34 -4.69 6.53
C THR A 39 -10.15 -4.99 7.42
N VAL A 40 -9.00 -4.39 7.11
CA VAL A 40 -7.80 -4.44 7.95
C VAL A 40 -7.45 -3.03 8.42
N THR A 41 -7.34 -2.86 9.73
CA THR A 41 -6.89 -1.61 10.34
C THR A 41 -5.55 -1.81 11.03
N VAL A 42 -4.53 -1.09 10.58
CA VAL A 42 -3.17 -1.10 11.12
C VAL A 42 -2.90 0.26 11.77
N THR A 43 -2.58 0.25 13.06
CA THR A 43 -2.30 1.46 13.84
C THR A 43 -1.02 1.30 14.65
N ASN A 44 -0.19 2.34 14.69
CA ASN A 44 1.03 2.39 15.52
C ASN A 44 1.91 1.14 15.37
N SER A 45 2.01 0.58 14.16
CA SER A 45 2.67 -0.70 13.93
C SER A 45 3.84 -0.56 12.97
N THR A 46 4.73 -1.55 12.98
CA THR A 46 5.90 -1.60 12.11
C THR A 46 5.87 -2.84 11.23
N PHE A 47 6.09 -2.65 9.92
CA PHE A 47 6.31 -3.70 8.95
C PHE A 47 7.70 -3.47 8.35
N SER A 48 8.67 -4.31 8.71
CA SER A 48 10.04 -4.14 8.20
C SER A 48 10.68 -5.40 7.66
N ASP A 49 11.56 -5.25 6.67
CA ASP A 49 12.40 -6.35 6.17
C ASP A 49 11.58 -7.57 5.72
N ASN A 50 10.32 -7.35 5.31
CA ASN A 50 9.45 -8.40 4.82
C ASN A 50 9.60 -8.52 3.30
N ASN A 51 9.43 -9.74 2.79
CA ASN A 51 9.61 -10.06 1.37
C ASN A 51 8.41 -10.84 0.82
N ALA A 52 7.94 -10.45 -0.37
CA ALA A 52 6.90 -11.18 -1.10
C ALA A 52 7.08 -10.97 -2.61
N ASN A 53 6.26 -11.61 -3.44
CA ASN A 53 6.18 -11.24 -4.87
C ASN A 53 5.32 -9.98 -5.08
N GLU A 54 4.25 -9.82 -4.30
CA GLU A 54 3.32 -8.69 -4.31
C GLU A 54 3.10 -8.19 -2.87
N GLY A 55 3.33 -6.90 -2.63
CA GLY A 55 3.14 -6.31 -1.29
C GLY A 55 4.14 -6.84 -0.27
N GLY A 56 5.38 -6.35 -0.31
CA GLY A 56 6.45 -6.87 0.55
C GLY A 56 6.10 -6.79 2.03
N GLY A 57 5.55 -5.66 2.47
CA GLY A 57 4.95 -5.53 3.79
C GLY A 57 3.50 -6.04 3.84
N ILE A 58 2.61 -5.39 3.08
CA ILE A 58 1.17 -5.71 3.10
C ILE A 58 0.63 -5.74 1.67
N TYR A 59 -0.15 -6.79 1.38
CA TYR A 59 -0.92 -6.91 0.15
C TYR A 59 -2.42 -6.82 0.45
N ASN A 60 -3.15 -6.01 -0.34
CA ASN A 60 -4.59 -5.81 -0.27
C ASN A 60 -5.24 -6.12 -1.62
N TYR A 61 -6.03 -7.19 -1.71
CA TYR A 61 -6.68 -7.58 -2.95
C TYR A 61 -7.92 -6.74 -3.24
N ILE A 62 -9.07 -7.08 -2.62
CA ILE A 62 -10.37 -6.42 -2.83
C ILE A 62 -10.91 -5.73 -1.57
N GLY A 63 -10.16 -5.77 -0.46
CA GLY A 63 -10.61 -5.22 0.81
C GLY A 63 -10.31 -3.74 1.04
N ALA A 64 -10.62 -3.31 2.27
CA ALA A 64 -10.28 -1.99 2.78
C ALA A 64 -9.13 -2.09 3.77
N LEU A 65 -7.96 -1.56 3.38
CA LEU A 65 -6.77 -1.47 4.21
C LEU A 65 -6.57 -0.03 4.67
N THR A 66 -6.57 0.19 5.99
CA THR A 66 -6.23 1.47 6.61
C THR A 66 -4.94 1.34 7.40
N VAL A 67 -3.94 2.17 7.09
CA VAL A 67 -2.65 2.23 7.77
C VAL A 67 -2.48 3.63 8.36
N THR A 68 -2.39 3.71 9.69
CA THR A 68 -2.29 4.98 10.42
C THR A 68 -1.13 4.97 11.41
N ASN A 69 -0.39 6.08 11.50
CA ASN A 69 0.71 6.28 12.46
C ASN A 69 1.73 5.11 12.46
N SER A 70 1.97 4.50 11.31
CA SER A 70 2.75 3.26 11.21
C SER A 70 4.01 3.45 10.37
N THR A 71 4.93 2.50 10.49
CA THR A 71 6.17 2.49 9.71
C THR A 71 6.22 1.25 8.82
N ILE A 72 6.33 1.46 7.52
CA ILE A 72 6.51 0.42 6.50
C ILE A 72 7.88 0.66 5.88
N SER A 73 8.88 -0.17 6.21
CA SER A 73 10.26 0.09 5.80
C SER A 73 11.08 -1.12 5.39
N HIS A 74 12.02 -0.94 4.46
CA HIS A 74 12.94 -2.00 4.02
C HIS A 74 12.25 -3.29 3.55
N ASN A 75 10.98 -3.20 3.15
CA ASN A 75 10.28 -4.34 2.59
C ASN A 75 10.61 -4.45 1.08
N SER A 76 10.56 -5.67 0.56
CA SER A 76 10.93 -6.01 -0.81
C SER A 76 9.83 -6.76 -1.53
N ALA A 77 9.54 -6.39 -2.79
CA ALA A 77 8.63 -7.16 -3.64
C ALA A 77 8.92 -7.05 -5.15
N GLY A 78 8.16 -7.76 -5.96
CA GLY A 78 8.06 -7.48 -7.40
C GLY A 78 7.27 -6.20 -7.66
N TRP A 79 6.11 -6.09 -7.01
CA TRP A 79 5.19 -4.94 -7.03
C TRP A 79 4.83 -4.51 -5.62
N GLY A 80 4.89 -3.20 -5.36
CA GLY A 80 4.54 -2.66 -4.04
C GLY A 80 5.52 -3.12 -2.97
N GLY A 81 6.75 -2.59 -2.98
CA GLY A 81 7.80 -3.04 -2.06
C GLY A 81 7.34 -2.94 -0.60
N GLY A 82 6.68 -1.83 -0.23
CA GLY A 82 6.02 -1.69 1.06
C GLY A 82 4.57 -2.18 1.03
N LEU A 83 3.74 -1.53 0.22
CA LEU A 83 2.29 -1.74 0.16
C LEU A 83 1.84 -1.99 -1.28
N HIS A 84 0.93 -2.95 -1.46
CA HIS A 84 0.25 -3.20 -2.73
C HIS A 84 -1.26 -3.21 -2.51
N THR A 85 -2.00 -2.47 -3.35
CA THR A 85 -3.45 -2.64 -3.47
C THR A 85 -3.85 -2.90 -4.92
N GLU A 86 -4.63 -3.96 -5.15
CA GLU A 86 -4.97 -4.42 -6.51
C GLU A 86 -6.31 -3.86 -6.99
N VAL A 87 -7.40 -4.18 -6.29
CA VAL A 87 -8.77 -3.71 -6.59
C VAL A 87 -9.34 -2.90 -5.44
N GLY A 88 -8.93 -3.24 -4.22
CA GLY A 88 -9.43 -2.68 -2.97
C GLY A 88 -9.03 -1.22 -2.73
N THR A 89 -9.38 -0.74 -1.54
CA THR A 89 -9.05 0.61 -1.08
C THR A 89 -7.89 0.58 -0.10
N LEU A 90 -6.90 1.41 -0.36
CA LEU A 90 -5.76 1.67 0.53
C LEU A 90 -5.82 3.12 1.02
N THR A 91 -5.95 3.28 2.34
CA THR A 91 -5.79 4.58 3.00
C THR A 91 -4.55 4.55 3.87
N VAL A 92 -3.61 5.46 3.61
CA VAL A 92 -2.39 5.62 4.40
C VAL A 92 -2.38 7.03 4.98
N THR A 93 -2.27 7.15 6.30
CA THR A 93 -2.32 8.45 6.99
C THR A 93 -1.22 8.55 8.06
N ASN A 94 -0.56 9.71 8.15
CA ASN A 94 0.43 10.03 9.20
C ASN A 94 1.52 8.95 9.38
N SER A 95 1.91 8.27 8.30
CA SER A 95 2.78 7.09 8.34
C SER A 95 4.08 7.30 7.55
N ASN A 96 5.09 6.48 7.86
CA ASN A 96 6.35 6.44 7.12
C ASN A 96 6.34 5.23 6.19
N VAL A 97 6.40 5.44 4.87
CA VAL A 97 6.64 4.39 3.86
C VAL A 97 8.00 4.64 3.24
N ILE A 98 9.04 4.04 3.80
CA ILE A 98 10.43 4.45 3.53
C ILE A 98 11.36 3.29 3.19
N ASN A 99 12.32 3.52 2.29
CA ASN A 99 13.37 2.54 1.96
C ASN A 99 12.85 1.17 1.51
N ASN A 100 11.64 1.10 0.97
CA ASN A 100 11.11 -0.14 0.39
C ASN A 100 11.56 -0.27 -1.06
N THR A 101 11.73 -1.51 -1.53
CA THR A 101 12.22 -1.81 -2.87
C THR A 101 11.23 -2.67 -3.63
N ALA A 102 10.90 -2.31 -4.85
CA ALA A 102 10.18 -3.17 -5.78
C ALA A 102 11.02 -3.41 -7.03
N SER A 103 11.08 -4.63 -7.57
CA SER A 103 11.83 -4.87 -8.80
C SER A 103 11.21 -4.17 -10.01
N THR A 104 9.89 -3.98 -10.01
CA THR A 104 9.16 -3.53 -11.20
C THR A 104 8.38 -2.24 -10.95
N PHE A 105 7.41 -2.22 -10.04
CA PHE A 105 6.51 -1.08 -9.85
C PHE A 105 6.28 -0.75 -8.38
N GLY A 106 6.25 0.54 -8.06
CA GLY A 106 5.83 1.02 -6.74
C GLY A 106 6.77 0.59 -5.63
N GLY A 107 7.97 1.17 -5.55
CA GLY A 107 8.94 0.80 -4.51
C GLY A 107 8.35 0.94 -3.11
N GLY A 108 7.67 2.05 -2.83
CA GLY A 108 6.90 2.24 -1.60
C GLY A 108 5.49 1.65 -1.73
N ILE A 109 4.70 2.19 -2.65
CA ILE A 109 3.29 1.83 -2.83
C ILE A 109 3.01 1.52 -4.30
N TYR A 110 2.37 0.38 -4.56
CA TYR A 110 1.70 0.10 -5.82
C TYR A 110 0.18 0.18 -5.63
N ASN A 111 -0.51 0.97 -6.46
CA ASN A 111 -1.96 1.07 -6.47
C ASN A 111 -2.55 0.77 -7.85
N ALA A 112 -3.34 -0.29 -7.96
CA ALA A 112 -4.25 -0.52 -9.08
C ALA A 112 -5.73 -0.30 -8.70
N GLY A 113 -6.03 -0.17 -7.40
CA GLY A 113 -7.37 0.09 -6.87
C GLY A 113 -7.58 1.57 -6.55
N LYS A 114 -8.06 1.87 -5.33
CA LYS A 114 -8.21 3.25 -4.83
C LYS A 114 -7.18 3.57 -3.76
N LEU A 115 -6.49 4.68 -3.93
CA LEU A 115 -5.46 5.17 -3.00
C LEU A 115 -5.82 6.53 -2.40
N THR A 116 -5.70 6.64 -1.09
CA THR A 116 -5.70 7.91 -0.36
C THR A 116 -4.45 8.01 0.51
N VAL A 117 -3.67 9.08 0.31
CA VAL A 117 -2.40 9.32 1.02
C VAL A 117 -2.43 10.71 1.64
N THR A 118 -2.44 10.76 2.98
CA THR A 118 -2.52 12.02 3.74
C THR A 118 -1.41 12.12 4.78
N ASN A 119 -0.63 13.20 4.75
CA ASN A 119 0.41 13.50 5.76
C ASN A 119 1.45 12.38 5.96
N ASN A 120 1.83 11.68 4.89
CA ASN A 120 2.81 10.60 4.98
C ASN A 120 4.21 11.08 4.62
N ASN A 121 5.22 10.34 5.07
CA ASN A 121 6.57 10.43 4.54
C ASN A 121 6.81 9.24 3.62
N VAL A 122 6.92 9.49 2.32
CA VAL A 122 7.20 8.46 1.31
C VAL A 122 8.56 8.76 0.67
N ALA A 123 9.62 8.14 1.17
CA ALA A 123 11.00 8.54 0.85
C ALA A 123 11.98 7.36 0.79
N GLY A 124 13.04 7.50 0.00
CA GLY A 124 14.10 6.48 -0.12
C GLY A 124 13.64 5.15 -0.75
N ASN A 125 12.41 5.07 -1.24
CA ASN A 125 11.90 3.89 -1.91
C ASN A 125 12.42 3.80 -3.36
N SER A 126 12.61 2.58 -3.87
CA SER A 126 13.20 2.34 -5.19
C SER A 126 12.42 1.30 -5.98
N SER A 127 12.25 1.54 -7.29
CA SER A 127 11.74 0.57 -8.25
C SER A 127 12.10 0.96 -9.67
N TYR A 128 11.89 0.04 -10.63
CA TYR A 128 12.04 0.37 -12.04
C TYR A 128 11.11 1.52 -12.48
N LEU A 129 9.86 1.49 -12.03
CA LEU A 129 8.89 2.58 -12.25
C LEU A 129 8.13 2.93 -10.97
N GLY A 130 8.11 4.23 -10.63
CA GLY A 130 7.43 4.77 -9.45
C GLY A 130 8.11 4.37 -8.13
N GLY A 131 9.32 4.91 -7.88
CA GLY A 131 10.10 4.57 -6.68
C GLY A 131 9.32 4.78 -5.39
N GLY A 132 8.73 5.97 -5.20
CA GLY A 132 7.81 6.23 -4.09
C GLY A 132 6.46 5.54 -4.25
N ILE A 133 5.70 5.95 -5.26
CA ILE A 133 4.34 5.46 -5.54
C ILE A 133 4.22 5.21 -7.04
N PHE A 134 3.70 4.05 -7.42
CA PHE A 134 3.20 3.79 -8.76
C PHE A 134 1.68 3.68 -8.71
N ASN A 135 0.99 4.49 -9.51
CA ASN A 135 -0.46 4.58 -9.52
C ASN A 135 -1.01 4.20 -10.90
N HIS A 136 -1.70 3.06 -10.95
CA HIS A 136 -2.47 2.57 -12.09
C HIS A 136 -3.99 2.73 -11.89
N GLY A 137 -4.44 2.87 -10.64
CA GLY A 137 -5.84 3.07 -10.27
C GLY A 137 -6.23 4.52 -9.96
N GLU A 138 -7.30 4.71 -9.19
CA GLU A 138 -7.74 6.03 -8.69
C GLU A 138 -6.86 6.47 -7.53
N ALA A 139 -6.43 7.73 -7.52
CA ALA A 139 -5.70 8.31 -6.39
C ALA A 139 -6.26 9.68 -6.01
N ASP A 140 -6.57 9.84 -4.71
CA ASP A 140 -6.77 11.13 -4.07
C ASP A 140 -5.52 11.44 -3.23
N ILE A 141 -4.72 12.38 -3.72
CA ILE A 141 -3.48 12.82 -3.09
C ILE A 141 -3.73 14.23 -2.56
N ALA A 142 -4.11 14.33 -1.28
CA ALA A 142 -4.34 15.61 -0.64
C ALA A 142 -3.02 16.41 -0.60
N LYS A 143 -3.00 17.54 -1.34
CA LYS A 143 -1.92 18.52 -1.45
C LYS A 143 -1.22 18.75 -0.11
N HIS A 144 0.05 18.32 0.04
CA HIS A 144 1.14 18.93 0.84
C HIS A 144 2.39 18.02 0.77
N PHE A 145 3.13 18.02 -0.35
CA PHE A 145 4.39 17.27 -0.46
C PHE A 145 5.52 18.15 -1.03
N LYS A 146 6.57 18.37 -0.21
CA LYS A 146 7.79 19.11 -0.58
C LYS A 146 8.78 18.33 -1.47
N ASN A 147 8.53 17.04 -1.77
CA ASN A 147 9.51 16.17 -2.45
C ASN A 147 9.01 15.51 -3.73
N PHE A 148 7.94 16.02 -4.35
CA PHE A 148 7.31 15.36 -5.51
C PHE A 148 8.11 15.46 -6.83
N LEU A 149 9.20 16.23 -6.89
CA LEU A 149 9.81 16.57 -8.18
C LEU A 149 10.79 15.54 -8.75
N ASN A 150 11.19 14.50 -8.00
CA ASN A 150 12.25 13.57 -8.44
C ASN A 150 11.86 12.09 -8.58
N GLN A 151 10.59 11.67 -8.42
CA GLN A 151 10.25 10.23 -8.36
C GLN A 151 8.96 9.78 -9.07
N VAL A 152 8.33 10.62 -9.90
CA VAL A 152 7.08 10.29 -10.59
C VAL A 152 7.30 9.97 -12.06
N GLY A 153 7.22 8.68 -12.41
CA GLY A 153 6.87 8.25 -13.76
C GLY A 153 5.35 8.34 -13.89
N PHE A 154 4.84 9.42 -14.47
CA PHE A 154 3.41 9.60 -14.66
C PHE A 154 2.91 8.77 -15.84
N THR A 155 1.85 7.99 -15.62
CA THR A 155 0.75 7.89 -16.59
C THR A 155 -0.50 8.43 -15.89
N THR A 156 -0.79 9.71 -16.15
CA THR A 156 -2.03 10.47 -15.82
C THR A 156 -2.37 10.75 -14.34
N VAL A 157 -2.30 12.04 -13.96
CA VAL A 157 -3.07 12.63 -12.86
C VAL A 157 -4.02 13.67 -13.45
N TRP A 158 -5.32 13.50 -13.24
CA TRP A 158 -6.31 14.56 -13.47
C TRP A 158 -6.50 15.32 -12.16
N LEU A 159 -5.99 16.55 -12.09
CA LEU A 159 -6.36 17.48 -11.03
C LEU A 159 -7.75 18.02 -11.36
N LYS A 160 -8.71 17.85 -10.46
CA LYS A 160 -9.85 18.77 -10.33
C LYS A 160 -9.55 19.78 -9.24
#